data_AF-A0A833L0A1-F1
#
_entry.id   AF-A0A833L0A1-F1
#
_cell.length_a   1.000
_cell.length_b   1.000
_cell.length_c   1.000
_cell.angle_alpha   90.00
_cell.angle_beta   90.00
_cell.angle_gamma   90.00
#
_symmetry.space_group_name_H-M   'P 1'
#
loop_
_entity.id
_entity.type
_entity.pdbx_description
1 polymer ?
#
loop_
_entity_poly.entity_id
_entity_poly.type
_entity_poly.pdbx_seq_one_letter_code
_entity_poly.pdbx_strand_id
1 'polypeptide(L)'
;MMENKKIDLELLKTLPLSASFCVNTVEYGFDYIEITDYLAFDLKIPVIVPVNLGFGSLVLVFTRDSARFADIIQGQSPNMENILKSIVQSSGLALPSYLNNHQQEIFEEIKNKQYDPQIIPASNLTSAIVINIILGLLKNDKIKLAPQVIYLDGQEIIK
;
A
#
# COMPACT_ATOMS: atom_id res chain seq x y z
N MET A 1 22.37 15.19 6.40
CA MET A 1 21.97 13.87 6.93
C MET A 1 20.93 14.14 8.01
N MET A 2 19.65 13.95 7.71
CA MET A 2 18.61 13.95 8.75
C MET A 2 18.64 12.56 9.40
N GLU A 3 18.80 12.50 10.72
CA GLU A 3 18.60 11.25 11.46
C GLU A 3 17.16 10.80 11.24
N ASN A 4 16.97 9.64 10.61
CA ASN A 4 15.69 8.97 10.59
C ASN A 4 15.37 8.59 12.05
N LYS A 5 14.52 9.39 12.70
CA LYS A 5 13.91 8.99 13.96
C LYS A 5 13.07 7.75 13.68
N LYS A 6 13.57 6.57 14.08
CA LYS A 6 12.75 5.36 14.16
C LYS A 6 11.50 5.67 14.96
N ILE A 7 10.35 5.26 14.44
CA ILE A 7 9.11 5.36 15.20
C ILE A 7 9.26 4.46 16.43
N ASP A 8 9.01 5.03 17.60
CA ASP A 8 8.97 4.25 18.83
C ASP A 8 7.69 3.42 18.84
N LEU A 9 7.81 2.14 18.48
CA LEU A 9 6.70 1.19 18.51
C LEU A 9 6.09 1.06 19.92
N GLU A 10 6.81 1.44 20.98
CA GLU A 10 6.25 1.50 22.34
C GLU A 10 5.16 2.58 22.44
N LEU A 11 5.25 3.67 21.68
CA LEU A 11 4.21 4.69 21.66
C LEU A 11 2.89 4.14 21.10
N LEU A 12 2.94 3.24 20.10
CA LEU A 12 1.74 2.60 19.54
C LEU A 12 1.04 1.72 20.59
N LYS A 13 1.78 1.10 21.50
CA LYS A 13 1.22 0.32 22.63
C LYS A 13 0.46 1.18 23.62
N THR A 14 0.76 2.48 23.69
CA THR A 14 0.07 3.42 24.59
C THR A 14 -1.21 3.98 24.00
N LEU A 15 -1.46 3.78 22.70
CA LEU A 15 -2.69 4.22 22.06
C LEU A 15 -3.86 3.35 22.58
N PRO A 16 -5.00 3.96 22.93
CA PRO A 16 -6.20 3.21 23.28
C PRO A 16 -6.76 2.57 22.01
N LEU A 17 -6.24 1.39 21.67
CA LEU A 17 -6.55 0.69 20.43
C LEU A 17 -7.88 -0.07 20.57
N SER A 18 -8.98 0.69 20.56
CA SER A 18 -10.34 0.18 20.33
C SER A 18 -10.76 0.34 18.86
N ALA A 19 -9.79 0.51 17.96
CA ALA A 19 -10.06 0.76 16.55
C ALA A 19 -10.46 -0.53 15.82
N SER A 20 -11.53 -0.48 15.03
CA SER A 20 -11.97 -1.62 14.20
C SER A 20 -11.06 -1.86 12.99
N PHE A 21 -10.31 -0.84 12.57
CA PHE A 21 -9.34 -0.88 11.48
C PHE A 21 -8.39 0.32 11.58
N CYS A 22 -7.29 0.28 10.83
CA CYS A 22 -6.35 1.38 10.65
C CYS A 22 -6.20 1.70 9.16
N VAL A 23 -6.01 2.98 8.81
CA VAL A 23 -5.59 3.40 7.47
C VAL A 23 -4.18 3.98 7.61
N ASN A 24 -3.18 3.30 7.04
CA ASN A 24 -1.78 3.71 7.17
C ASN A 24 -1.37 4.60 5.98
N THR A 25 -1.29 5.90 6.23
CA THR A 25 -0.87 6.92 5.26
C THR A 25 0.49 7.53 5.61
N VAL A 26 1.30 6.86 6.46
CA VAL A 26 2.65 7.31 6.77
C VAL A 26 3.51 7.25 5.48
N GLU A 27 4.52 8.09 5.39
CA GLU A 27 5.45 8.09 4.26
C GLU A 27 6.20 6.76 4.14
N TYR A 28 6.52 6.35 2.91
CA TYR A 28 7.17 5.07 2.65
C TYR A 28 8.54 5.00 3.35
N GLY A 29 8.69 3.99 4.20
CA GLY A 29 9.86 3.83 5.04
C GLY A 29 9.81 2.49 5.79
N PHE A 30 10.85 2.18 6.55
CA PHE A 30 10.84 0.96 7.37
C PHE A 30 9.73 1.03 8.42
N ASP A 31 9.50 2.22 8.99
CA ASP A 31 8.42 2.44 9.94
C ASP A 31 7.04 2.17 9.31
N TYR A 32 6.84 2.45 8.02
CA TYR A 32 5.60 2.17 7.30
C TYR A 32 5.28 0.67 7.28
N ILE A 33 6.29 -0.15 7.04
CA ILE A 33 6.20 -1.62 7.04
C ILE A 33 6.00 -2.13 8.46
N GLU A 34 6.84 -1.69 9.40
CA GLU A 34 6.81 -2.13 10.80
C GLU A 34 5.46 -1.81 11.46
N ILE A 35 4.92 -0.60 11.27
CA ILE A 35 3.59 -0.22 11.78
C ILE A 35 2.51 -1.13 11.20
N THR A 36 2.54 -1.37 9.89
CA THR A 36 1.53 -2.18 9.21
C THR A 36 1.52 -3.60 9.76
N ASP A 37 2.70 -4.23 9.85
CA ASP A 37 2.82 -5.59 10.34
C ASP A 37 2.47 -5.70 11.83
N TYR A 38 2.91 -4.73 12.64
CA TYR A 38 2.60 -4.70 14.07
C TYR A 38 1.09 -4.61 14.32
N LEU A 39 0.40 -3.67 13.66
CA LEU A 39 -1.04 -3.49 13.81
C LEU A 39 -1.83 -4.72 13.31
N ALA A 40 -1.47 -5.25 12.13
CA ALA A 40 -2.20 -6.35 11.50
C ALA A 40 -2.02 -7.70 12.21
N PHE A 41 -0.80 -8.02 12.64
CA PHE A 41 -0.46 -9.36 13.15
C PHE A 41 -0.45 -9.43 14.67
N ASP A 42 0.14 -8.44 15.33
CA ASP A 42 0.31 -8.48 16.79
C ASP A 42 -0.93 -7.93 17.50
N LEU A 43 -1.49 -6.84 16.98
CA LEU A 43 -2.71 -6.22 17.53
C LEU A 43 -4.00 -6.72 16.88
N LYS A 44 -3.91 -7.48 15.78
CA LYS A 44 -5.06 -8.05 15.04
C LYS A 44 -6.05 -6.99 14.53
N ILE A 45 -5.55 -5.79 14.24
CA ILE A 45 -6.34 -4.70 13.68
C ILE A 45 -6.12 -4.71 12.17
N PRO A 46 -7.16 -4.88 11.34
CA PRO A 46 -7.03 -4.76 9.89
C PRO A 46 -6.40 -3.42 9.50
N VAL A 47 -5.38 -3.46 8.63
CA VAL A 47 -4.68 -2.26 8.16
C VAL A 47 -4.91 -2.09 6.67
N ILE A 48 -5.44 -0.93 6.29
CA ILE A 48 -5.66 -0.52 4.91
C ILE A 48 -4.48 0.36 4.50
N VAL A 49 -3.81 -0.03 3.42
CA VAL A 49 -2.59 0.60 2.91
C VAL A 49 -2.92 1.20 1.54
N PRO A 50 -3.32 2.48 1.49
CA PRO A 50 -3.50 3.19 0.24
C PRO A 50 -2.16 3.53 -0.41
N VAL A 51 -2.02 3.20 -1.68
CA VAL A 51 -0.86 3.50 -2.52
C VAL A 51 -1.34 4.30 -3.73
N ASN A 52 -1.11 5.60 -3.69
CA ASN A 52 -1.41 6.50 -4.80
C ASN A 52 -0.26 6.41 -5.80
N LEU A 53 -0.51 5.83 -6.97
CA LEU A 53 0.43 5.83 -8.07
C LEU A 53 0.05 7.00 -8.98
N GLY A 54 1.01 7.79 -9.48
CA GLY A 54 0.70 8.92 -10.38
C GLY A 54 -0.04 8.54 -11.67
N PHE A 55 -0.26 7.25 -11.91
CA PHE A 55 -0.98 6.67 -13.06
C PHE A 55 -2.06 5.67 -12.63
N GLY A 56 -2.40 5.58 -11.34
CA GLY A 56 -3.42 4.65 -10.88
C GLY A 56 -3.59 4.59 -9.36
N SER A 57 -4.54 3.77 -8.91
CA SER A 57 -4.79 3.54 -7.50
C SER A 57 -4.46 2.11 -7.15
N LEU A 58 -3.77 1.91 -6.04
CA LEU A 58 -3.52 0.60 -5.45
C LEU A 58 -3.92 0.62 -3.98
N VAL A 59 -4.70 -0.36 -3.54
CA VAL A 59 -5.03 -0.53 -2.11
C VAL A 59 -4.78 -1.97 -1.69
N LEU A 60 -4.00 -2.12 -0.62
CA LEU A 60 -3.75 -3.38 0.05
C LEU A 60 -4.48 -3.41 1.39
N VAL A 61 -4.88 -4.60 1.81
CA VAL A 61 -5.43 -4.82 3.15
C VAL A 61 -4.65 -5.93 3.83
N PHE A 62 -4.08 -5.59 4.98
CA PHE A 62 -3.33 -6.50 5.83
C PHE A 62 -4.18 -6.90 7.03
N THR A 63 -4.17 -8.19 7.32
CA THR A 63 -4.77 -8.79 8.52
C THR A 63 -3.84 -9.89 8.99
N ARG A 64 -4.12 -10.51 10.15
CA ARG A 64 -3.38 -11.69 10.61
C ARG A 64 -3.38 -12.85 9.59
N ASP A 65 -4.37 -12.87 8.68
CA ASP A 65 -4.58 -13.93 7.70
C ASP A 65 -4.01 -13.57 6.31
N SER A 66 -3.35 -12.41 6.16
CA SER A 66 -2.66 -11.99 4.94
C SER A 66 -1.17 -12.35 4.99
N ALA A 67 -0.44 -12.15 3.88
CA ALA A 67 1.02 -12.08 3.95
C ALA A 67 1.47 -10.86 4.77
N ARG A 68 2.62 -10.94 5.45
CA ARG A 68 3.24 -9.77 6.08
C ARG A 68 3.79 -8.83 5.01
N PHE A 69 3.77 -7.54 5.29
CA PHE A 69 4.31 -6.55 4.38
C PHE A 69 5.83 -6.70 4.25
N ALA A 70 6.53 -7.01 5.35
CA ALA A 70 7.96 -7.30 5.30
C ALA A 70 8.29 -8.46 4.34
N ASP A 71 7.45 -9.50 4.31
CA ASP A 71 7.63 -10.66 3.44
C ASP A 71 7.39 -10.32 1.96
N ILE A 72 6.47 -9.41 1.66
CA ILE A 72 6.22 -8.91 0.29
C ILE A 72 7.44 -8.13 -0.21
N ILE A 73 8.04 -7.30 0.64
CA ILE A 73 9.18 -6.44 0.29
C ILE A 73 10.51 -7.19 0.22
N GLN A 74 10.61 -8.36 0.86
CA GLN A 74 11.80 -9.24 0.79
C GLN A 74 13.11 -8.52 1.13
N GLY A 75 13.08 -7.60 2.11
CA GLY A 75 14.26 -6.87 2.57
C GLY A 75 14.75 -5.76 1.63
N GLN A 76 14.00 -5.42 0.57
CA GLN A 76 14.31 -4.27 -0.27
C GLN A 76 14.11 -2.95 0.47
N SER A 77 14.77 -1.89 0.00
CA SER A 77 14.56 -0.54 0.52
C SER A 77 13.09 -0.16 0.35
N PRO A 78 12.40 0.35 1.39
CA PRO A 78 10.97 0.64 1.39
C PRO A 78 10.66 1.97 0.69
N ASN A 79 11.01 2.08 -0.59
CA ASN A 79 10.61 3.18 -1.46
C ASN A 79 9.45 2.72 -2.36
N MET A 80 8.72 3.69 -2.94
CA MET A 80 7.55 3.42 -3.78
C MET A 80 7.83 2.45 -4.94
N GLU A 81 8.97 2.59 -5.60
CA GLU A 81 9.36 1.76 -6.76
C GLU A 81 9.48 0.28 -6.36
N ASN A 82 10.25 0.00 -5.30
CA ASN A 82 10.45 -1.34 -4.78
C ASN A 82 9.15 -1.91 -4.23
N ILE A 83 8.35 -1.10 -3.51
CA ILE A 83 7.04 -1.51 -3.00
C ILE A 83 6.15 -1.95 -4.15
N LEU A 84 6.01 -1.14 -5.20
CA LEU A 84 5.19 -1.48 -6.35
C LEU A 84 5.69 -2.76 -7.04
N LYS A 85 7.00 -2.86 -7.28
CA LYS A 85 7.61 -4.02 -7.93
C LYS A 85 7.36 -5.30 -7.15
N SER A 86 7.58 -5.27 -5.84
CA SER A 86 7.31 -6.38 -4.93
C SER A 86 5.83 -6.78 -4.91
N ILE A 87 4.92 -5.80 -4.92
CA ILE A 87 3.48 -6.07 -4.95
C ILE A 87 3.08 -6.73 -6.28
N VAL A 88 3.54 -6.22 -7.41
CA VAL A 88 3.26 -6.81 -8.74
C VAL A 88 3.75 -8.26 -8.80
N GLN A 89 4.98 -8.51 -8.35
CA GLN A 89 5.56 -9.85 -8.33
C GLN A 89 4.82 -10.82 -7.41
N SER A 90 4.38 -10.37 -6.23
CA SER A 90 3.71 -11.20 -5.24
C SER A 90 2.21 -11.38 -5.47
N SER A 91 1.56 -10.42 -6.14
CA SER A 91 0.12 -10.44 -6.43
C SER A 91 -0.24 -11.22 -7.69
N GLY A 92 0.74 -11.48 -8.56
CA GLY A 92 0.50 -12.10 -9.88
C GLY A 92 -0.23 -11.20 -10.86
N LEU A 93 -0.27 -9.88 -10.60
CA LEU A 93 -0.88 -8.92 -11.51
C LEU A 93 -0.03 -8.74 -12.76
N ALA A 94 -0.69 -8.73 -13.91
CA ALA A 94 -0.11 -8.14 -15.11
C ALA A 94 -0.24 -6.62 -15.01
N LEU A 95 0.90 -5.92 -15.04
CA LEU A 95 0.89 -4.51 -15.35
C LEU A 95 0.46 -4.32 -16.81
N PRO A 96 -0.19 -3.19 -17.16
CA PRO A 96 -0.34 -2.83 -18.56
C PRO A 96 1.02 -2.86 -19.25
N SER A 97 1.01 -3.26 -20.52
CA SER A 97 2.22 -3.32 -21.35
C SER A 97 3.03 -2.02 -21.33
N TYR A 98 2.37 -0.85 -21.30
CA TYR A 98 3.09 0.43 -21.20
C TYR A 98 3.83 0.62 -19.87
N LEU A 99 3.24 0.25 -18.72
CA LEU A 99 3.93 0.32 -17.43
C LEU A 99 5.04 -0.72 -17.35
N ASN A 100 4.78 -1.93 -17.84
CA ASN A 100 5.77 -3.00 -17.81
C ASN A 100 7.00 -2.67 -18.66
N ASN A 101 6.82 -2.02 -19.81
CA ASN A 101 7.89 -1.70 -20.73
C ASN A 101 8.63 -0.39 -20.38
N HIS A 102 7.97 0.55 -19.71
CA HIS A 102 8.50 1.90 -19.44
C HIS A 102 8.57 2.24 -17.93
N GLN A 103 8.59 1.24 -17.05
CA GLN A 103 8.52 1.44 -15.60
C GLN A 103 9.60 2.42 -15.10
N GLN A 104 10.86 2.21 -15.49
CA GLN A 104 11.98 3.06 -15.08
C GLN A 104 11.84 4.49 -15.61
N GLU A 105 11.50 4.64 -16.89
CA GLU A 105 11.32 5.94 -17.55
C GLU A 105 10.21 6.75 -16.86
N ILE A 106 9.09 6.11 -16.49
CA ILE A 106 7.98 6.75 -15.80
C ILE A 106 8.39 7.20 -14.39
N PHE A 107 9.10 6.35 -13.62
CA PHE A 107 9.58 6.72 -12.29
C PHE A 107 10.62 7.85 -12.35
N GLU A 108 11.51 7.82 -13.34
CA GLU A 108 12.48 8.90 -13.58
C GLU A 108 11.78 10.20 -13.98
N GLU A 109 10.78 10.14 -14.86
CA GLU A 109 10.00 11.30 -15.28
C GLU A 109 9.26 11.93 -14.10
N ILE A 110 8.62 11.13 -13.24
CA ILE A 110 7.97 11.58 -12.00
C ILE A 110 8.99 12.27 -11.08
N LYS A 111 10.13 11.63 -10.85
CA LYS A 111 11.21 12.17 -10.00
C LYS A 111 11.77 13.49 -10.55
N ASN A 112 11.87 13.61 -11.87
CA ASN A 112 12.39 14.79 -12.56
C ASN A 112 11.39 15.95 -12.63
N LYS A 113 10.08 15.68 -12.64
CA LYS A 113 9.04 16.71 -12.72
C LYS A 113 8.90 17.54 -11.45
N GLN A 114 9.47 17.13 -10.31
CA GLN A 114 9.32 17.78 -8.98
C GLN A 114 7.88 17.91 -8.47
N TYR A 115 6.89 17.40 -9.21
CA TYR A 115 5.50 17.26 -8.82
C TYR A 115 5.01 15.92 -9.35
N ASP A 116 4.25 15.17 -8.55
CA ASP A 116 3.66 13.91 -9.03
C ASP A 116 2.46 14.24 -9.93
N PRO A 117 2.54 13.98 -11.25
CA PRO A 117 1.43 14.24 -12.13
C PRO A 117 0.28 13.29 -11.77
N GLN A 118 -0.94 13.82 -11.70
CA GLN A 118 -2.21 13.10 -11.49
C GLN A 118 -2.52 12.56 -10.06
N ILE A 119 -1.96 13.15 -9.00
CA ILE A 119 -2.37 12.85 -7.62
C ILE A 119 -3.89 12.97 -7.45
N ILE A 120 -4.56 13.98 -8.02
CA ILE A 120 -5.98 14.27 -7.71
C ILE A 120 -6.92 13.13 -8.17
N PRO A 121 -6.95 12.71 -9.45
CA PRO A 121 -7.79 11.58 -9.86
C PRO A 121 -7.43 10.28 -9.13
N ALA A 122 -6.14 9.97 -9.01
CA ALA A 122 -5.67 8.77 -8.32
C ALA A 122 -6.10 8.78 -6.85
N SER A 123 -5.98 9.91 -6.15
CA SER A 123 -6.36 10.06 -4.74
C SER A 123 -7.87 9.93 -4.54
N ASN A 124 -8.69 10.49 -5.43
CA ASN A 124 -10.14 10.34 -5.38
C ASN A 124 -10.54 8.86 -5.53
N LEU A 125 -9.93 8.17 -6.48
CA LEU A 125 -10.18 6.74 -6.72
C LEU A 125 -9.72 5.89 -5.53
N THR A 126 -8.51 6.11 -5.03
CA THR A 126 -7.98 5.45 -3.82
C THR A 126 -8.89 5.68 -2.63
N SER A 127 -9.36 6.91 -2.41
CA SER A 127 -10.27 7.23 -1.32
C SER A 127 -11.60 6.48 -1.44
N ALA A 128 -12.18 6.41 -2.65
CA ALA A 128 -13.40 5.66 -2.90
C ALA A 128 -13.22 4.16 -2.63
N ILE A 129 -12.09 3.58 -3.04
CA ILE A 129 -11.75 2.18 -2.78
C ILE A 129 -11.59 1.94 -1.27
N VAL A 130 -10.87 2.80 -0.56
CA VAL A 130 -10.69 2.73 0.90
C VAL A 130 -12.04 2.78 1.62
N ILE A 131 -12.93 3.70 1.24
CA ILE A 131 -14.28 3.79 1.83
C ILE A 131 -15.06 2.49 1.61
N ASN A 132 -15.02 1.92 0.41
CA ASN A 132 -15.70 0.65 0.13
C ASN A 132 -15.14 -0.50 0.98
N ILE A 133 -13.83 -0.55 1.19
CA ILE A 133 -13.18 -1.55 2.07
C ILE A 133 -13.66 -1.39 3.51
N ILE A 134 -13.70 -0.15 4.01
CA ILE A 134 -14.19 0.14 5.36
C ILE A 134 -15.63 -0.34 5.52
N LEU A 135 -16.50 -0.02 4.56
CA LEU A 135 -17.89 -0.47 4.58
C LEU A 135 -18.01 -2.00 4.55
N GLY A 136 -17.16 -2.68 3.76
CA GLY A 136 -17.10 -4.14 3.73
C GLY A 136 -16.63 -4.74 5.06
N LEU A 137 -15.57 -4.19 5.66
CA LEU A 137 -15.06 -4.60 6.97
C LEU A 137 -16.14 -4.46 8.06
N LEU A 138 -16.84 -3.32 8.10
CA LEU A 138 -17.93 -3.07 9.06
C LEU A 138 -19.11 -4.03 8.88
N LYS A 139 -19.33 -4.55 7.66
CA LYS A 139 -20.36 -5.54 7.35
C LYS A 139 -19.90 -6.99 7.53
N ASN A 140 -18.63 -7.22 7.83
CA ASN A 140 -17.98 -8.54 7.77
C ASN A 140 -18.04 -9.19 6.37
N ASP A 141 -18.01 -8.38 5.31
CA ASP A 141 -17.91 -8.87 3.93
C ASP A 141 -16.52 -9.47 3.68
N LYS A 142 -16.46 -10.43 2.75
CA LYS A 142 -15.17 -10.98 2.29
C LYS A 142 -14.44 -9.92 1.46
N ILE A 143 -13.28 -9.47 1.96
CA ILE A 143 -12.37 -8.57 1.26
C ILE A 143 -11.15 -9.34 0.76
N LYS A 144 -10.54 -8.88 -0.34
CA LYS A 144 -9.24 -9.42 -0.78
C LYS A 144 -8.16 -8.94 0.18
N LEU A 145 -7.21 -9.82 0.48
CA LEU A 145 -6.11 -9.58 1.42
C LEU A 145 -4.77 -9.56 0.68
N ALA A 146 -3.81 -8.81 1.21
CA ALA A 146 -2.45 -8.76 0.69
C ALA A 146 -1.84 -10.19 0.60
N PRO A 147 -1.10 -10.50 -0.49
CA PRO A 147 -0.62 -9.59 -1.52
C PRO A 147 -1.63 -9.32 -2.65
N GLN A 148 -2.83 -9.90 -2.62
CA GLN A 148 -3.84 -9.59 -3.64
C GLN A 148 -4.29 -8.15 -3.51
N VAL A 149 -4.29 -7.44 -4.63
CA VAL A 149 -4.73 -6.05 -4.68
C VAL A 149 -6.23 -5.98 -4.88
N ILE A 150 -6.85 -4.96 -4.30
CA ILE A 150 -8.29 -4.73 -4.46
C ILE A 150 -8.57 -4.07 -5.80
N TYR A 151 -7.67 -3.20 -6.25
CA TYR A 151 -7.78 -2.48 -7.51
C TYR A 151 -6.39 -2.02 -7.98
N LEU A 152 -6.20 -2.00 -9.30
CA LEU A 152 -5.09 -1.33 -9.98
C LEU A 152 -5.65 -0.72 -11.26
N ASP A 153 -5.71 0.61 -11.35
CA ASP A 153 -5.97 1.27 -12.63
C ASP A 153 -4.74 1.12 -13.51
N GLY A 154 -4.96 0.65 -14.74
CA GLY A 154 -3.90 0.24 -15.65
C GLY A 154 -4.02 -1.18 -16.17
N GLN A 155 -4.88 -2.06 -15.65
CA GLN A 155 -4.95 -3.41 -16.20
C GLN A 155 -5.38 -3.41 -17.69
N GLU A 156 -4.51 -3.90 -18.58
CA GLU A 156 -5.00 -4.45 -19.84
C GLU A 156 -5.78 -5.73 -19.49
N ILE A 157 -7.07 -5.75 -19.83
CA ILE A 157 -7.84 -6.99 -19.77
C ILE A 157 -7.24 -7.92 -20.82
N ILE A 158 -6.40 -8.86 -20.38
CA ILE A 158 -5.97 -9.97 -21.23
C ILE A 158 -7.24 -10.79 -21.51
N LYS A 159 -7.70 -10.72 -22.76
CA LYS A 159 -8.75 -11.60 -23.29
C LYS A 159 -8.19 -12.98 -23.61
#